data_AF-A0A537DFE2-F1
#
_entry.id   AF-A0A537DFE2-F1
#
_cell.length_a   1.000
_cell.length_b   1.000
_cell.length_c   1.000
_cell.angle_alpha   90.00
_cell.angle_beta   90.00
_cell.angle_gamma   90.00
#
_symmetry.space_group_name_H-M   'P 1'
#
loop_
_entity.id
_entity.type
_entity.pdbx_description
1 polymer ?
#
loop_
_entity_poly.entity_id
_entity_poly.type
_entity_poly.pdbx_seq_one_letter_code
_entity_poly.pdbx_strand_id
1 'polypeptide(L)' 'MSLAIVELVEKKGPLTDIELHKELKASFGEVSFRELNRNLMELELGGVLRVSRLMKGKRQVELAGKF' A
#
# COMPACT_ATOMS: atom_id res chain seq x y z
N MET A 1 3.18 10.19 4.44
CA MET A 1 2.72 9.31 3.33
C MET A 1 1.95 8.10 3.85
N SER A 2 2.38 7.51 4.98
CA SER A 2 1.72 6.35 5.62
C SER A 2 0.20 6.52 5.83
N LEU A 3 -0.26 7.68 6.32
CA LEU A 3 -1.70 7.96 6.50
C LEU A 3 -2.47 7.87 5.17
N ALA A 4 -1.95 8.47 4.11
CA ALA A 4 -2.59 8.46 2.79
C ALA A 4 -2.67 7.05 2.19
N ILE A 5 -1.66 6.20 2.46
CA ILE A 5 -1.70 4.78 2.07
C ILE A 5 -2.86 4.08 2.76
N VAL A 6 -3.00 4.24 4.07
CA VAL A 6 -4.07 3.62 4.86
C VAL A 6 -5.44 4.10 4.39
N GLU A 7 -5.62 5.41 4.19
CA GLU A 7 -6.88 5.97 3.70
C GLU A 7 -7.26 5.48 2.30
N LEU A 8 -6.28 5.34 1.40
CA LEU A 8 -6.53 4.81 0.05
C LEU A 8 -6.99 3.36 0.09
N VAL A 9 -6.29 2.52 0.86
CA VAL A 9 -6.65 1.09 1.02
C VAL A 9 -7.98 0.95 1.75
N GLU A 10 -8.29 1.83 2.71
CA GLU A 10 -9.58 1.83 3.38
C GLU A 10 -10.75 2.17 2.44
N LYS A 11 -10.58 3.20 1.60
CA LYS A 11 -11.63 3.66 0.69
C LYS A 11 -11.83 2.73 -0.51
N LYS A 12 -10.75 2.17 -1.06
CA LYS A 12 -10.78 1.37 -2.29
C LYS A 12 -10.82 -0.14 -2.04
N GLY A 13 -10.55 -0.58 -0.81
CA GLY A 13 -10.38 -1.99 -0.47
C GLY A 13 -8.98 -2.51 -0.84
N PRO A 14 -8.81 -3.84 -0.95
CA PRO A 14 -7.54 -4.44 -1.32
C PRO A 14 -7.05 -3.93 -2.67
N LEU A 15 -5.81 -3.46 -2.69
CA LEU A 15 -5.16 -2.90 -3.89
C LEU A 15 -3.82 -3.57 -4.10
N THR A 16 -3.34 -3.56 -5.34
CA THR A 16 -1.98 -4.02 -5.60
C THR A 16 -0.97 -2.91 -5.32
N ASP A 17 0.26 -3.28 -4.98
CA ASP A 17 1.35 -2.32 -4.78
C ASP A 17 1.58 -1.41 -5.99
N ILE A 18 1.31 -1.90 -7.20
CA ILE A 18 1.36 -1.14 -8.45
C ILE A 18 0.22 -0.12 -8.54
N GLU A 19 -1.02 -0.54 -8.25
CA GLU A 19 -2.19 0.35 -8.27
C GLU A 19 -2.06 1.42 -7.18
N LEU A 20 -1.69 1.02 -5.96
CA LEU A 20 -1.45 1.92 -4.85
C LEU A 20 -0.38 2.97 -5.20
N HIS A 21 0.72 2.55 -5.83
CA HIS A 21 1.75 3.48 -6.30
C HIS A 21 1.23 4.48 -7.33
N LYS A 22 0.39 4.03 -8.28
CA LYS A 22 -0.22 4.89 -9.29
C LYS A 22 -1.13 5.95 -8.66
N GLU A 23 -1.94 5.56 -7.69
CA GLU A 23 -2.84 6.44 -6.95
C GLU A 23 -2.09 7.48 -6.11
N LEU A 24 -1.02 7.06 -5.43
CA LEU A 24 -0.16 7.95 -4.69
C LEU A 24 0.56 8.95 -5.62
N LYS A 25 1.01 8.50 -6.79
CA LYS A 25 1.58 9.41 -7.79
C LYS A 25 0.60 10.45 -8.27
N ALA A 26 -0.66 10.06 -8.50
CA ALA A 26 -1.70 10.99 -8.92
C ALA A 26 -2.02 12.04 -7.85
N SER A 27 -1.90 11.67 -6.56
CA SER A 27 -2.28 12.54 -5.44
C SER A 27 -1.13 13.39 -4.89
N PHE A 28 0.11 12.89 -4.95
CA PHE A 28 1.29 13.48 -4.30
C PHE A 28 2.44 13.81 -5.26
N GLY A 29 2.31 13.55 -6.57
CA GLY A 29 3.35 13.80 -7.56
C GLY A 29 4.38 12.67 -7.65
N GLU A 30 5.68 12.98 -7.73
CA GLU A 30 6.72 11.96 -7.87
C GLU A 30 6.94 11.17 -6.58
N VAL A 31 6.22 10.05 -6.44
CA VAL A 31 6.48 9.03 -5.42
C VAL A 31 7.32 7.91 -6.04
N SER A 32 8.37 7.49 -5.35
CA SER A 32 9.18 6.34 -5.79
C SER A 32 8.65 5.03 -5.22
N PHE A 33 8.84 3.92 -5.95
CA PHE A 33 8.54 2.58 -5.42
C PHE A 33 9.36 2.24 -4.17
N ARG A 34 10.58 2.77 -4.05
CA ARG A 34 11.42 2.56 -2.86
C ARG A 34 10.78 3.18 -1.62
N GLU A 35 10.24 4.39 -1.76
CA GLU A 35 9.54 5.07 -0.68
C GLU A 35 8.25 4.35 -0.31
N LEU A 36 7.45 3.94 -1.31
CA LEU A 36 6.26 3.13 -1.05
C LEU A 36 6.62 1.84 -0.30
N ASN A 37 7.65 1.12 -0.74
CA ASN A 37 8.09 -0.11 -0.09
C ASN A 37 8.48 0.10 1.38
N ARG A 38 9.18 1.20 1.69
CA ARG A 38 9.55 1.53 3.08
C ARG A 38 8.30 1.75 3.94
N ASN A 39 7.35 2.56 3.45
CA ASN A 39 6.12 2.83 4.18
C ASN A 39 5.27 1.56 4.36
N LEU A 40 5.17 0.70 3.32
CA LEU A 40 4.44 -0.57 3.42
C LEU A 40 5.07 -1.50 4.46
N MET A 41 6.40 -1.60 4.48
CA MET A 41 7.12 -2.41 5.48
C MET A 41 6.87 -1.89 6.90
N GLU A 42 6.96 -0.58 7.13
CA GLU A 42 6.70 0.04 8.44
C GLU A 42 5.26 -0.20 8.91
N LEU A 43 4.28 -0.04 8.01
CA LEU A 43 2.86 -0.25 8.32
C LEU A 43 2.51 -1.74 8.55
N GLU A 44 3.17 -2.64 7.83
CA GLU A 44 2.99 -4.09 8.02
C GLU A 44 3.58 -4.55 9.35
N LEU A 45 4.79 -4.08 9.70
CA LEU A 45 5.39 -4.34 11.02
C LEU A 45 4.55 -3.76 12.16
N GLY A 46 3.92 -2.60 11.92
CA GLY A 46 2.98 -1.99 12.87
C GLY A 46 1.62 -2.68 12.95
N GLY A 47 1.36 -3.70 12.14
CA GLY A 47 0.08 -4.43 12.14
C GLY A 47 -1.09 -3.61 11.59
N VAL A 48 -0.83 -2.55 10.81
CA VAL A 48 -1.87 -1.69 10.21
C VAL A 48 -2.33 -2.24 8.87
N LEU A 49 -1.38 -2.79 8.10
CA LEU A 49 -1.61 -3.38 6.79
C LEU A 49 -1.09 -4.80 6.74
N ARG A 50 -1.58 -5.56 5.77
CA ARG A 50 -1.00 -6.83 5.35
C ARG A 50 -0.54 -6.71 3.90
N VAL A 51 0.66 -7.18 3.61
CA VAL A 51 1.22 -7.23 2.26
C VAL A 51 1.46 -8.68 1.87
N SER A 52 0.59 -9.23 1.02
CA SER A 52 0.69 -10.62 0.56
C SER A 52 1.19 -10.69 -0.88
N ARG A 53 1.95 -11.75 -1.21
CA ARG A 53 2.34 -12.00 -2.59
C ARG A 53 1.12 -12.52 -3.36
N LEU A 54 0.74 -11.84 -4.44
CA LEU A 54 -0.30 -12.32 -5.36
C LEU A 54 0.28 -13.18 -6.47
N MET A 55 1.35 -12.68 -7.11
CA MET A 55 2.12 -13.39 -8.14
C MET A 55 3.55 -12.84 -8.21
N LYS A 56 4.41 -13.36 -9.09
CA LYS A 56 5.78 -12.87 -9.24
C LYS A 56 5.77 -11.37 -9.61
N GLY A 57 6.33 -10.54 -8.73
CA GLY A 57 6.44 -9.09 -8.93
C GLY A 57 5.17 -8.28 -8.63
N LYS A 58 4.11 -8.90 -8.08
CA LYS A 58 2.86 -8.21 -7.73
C LYS A 58 2.42 -8.59 -6.31
N ARG A 59 2.19 -7.58 -5.47
CA ARG A 59 1.76 -7.77 -4.08
C ARG A 59 0.39 -7.16 -3.88
N GLN A 60 -0.44 -7.80 -3.07
CA GLN A 60 -1.72 -7.28 -2.60
C GLN A 60 -1.50 -6.62 -1.25
N VAL A 61 -2.10 -5.45 -1.08
CA VAL A 61 -2.05 -4.60 0.11
C VAL A 61 -3.48 -4.41 0.60
N GLU A 62 -3.71 -4.71 1.88
CA GLU A 62 -5.04 -4.69 2.50
C GLU A 62 -4.94 -4.28 3.98
N LEU A 63 -6.03 -3.75 4.55
CA LEU A 63 -6.09 -3.39 5.97
C LEU A 63 -6.01 -4.63 6.85
N ALA A 64 -5.18 -4.58 7.88
CA ALA A 64 -5.14 -5.63 8.88
C ALA A 64 -6.48 -5.67 9.66
N GLY A 65 -7.04 -6.86 9.84
CA GLY A 65 -8.23 -7.08 10.68
C GLY A 65 -9.59 -6.84 10.01
N LYS A 66 -9.65 -6.46 8.71
CA LYS A 66 -10.90 -6.40 7.93
C LYS A 66 -11.10 -7.64 7.03
N PHE A 67 -10.73 -8.82 7.51
CA PHE A 67 -10.84 -10.10 6.81
C PHE A 67 -12.09 -10.87 7.23
#